data_AF-A0A841FY67-F1
#
_entry.id   AF-A0A841FY67-F1
#
_cell.length_a   1.000
_cell.length_b   1.000
_cell.length_c   1.000
_cell.angle_alpha   90.00
_cell.angle_beta   90.00
_cell.angle_gamma   90.00
#
_symmetry.space_group_name_H-M   'P 1'
#
loop_
_entity.id
_entity.type
_entity.pdbx_description
1 polymer ?
#
loop_
_entity_poly.entity_id
_entity_poly.type
_entity_poly.pdbx_seq_one_letter_code
_entity_poly.pdbx_strand_id
1 'polypeptide(L)'
;MSTAPWSPELELDVRDDGCRLALVGVAHGSGPTLQEAGNDLLDKLFGISVAVRRSAGRRPPVRGVHRPEVWLWLWRTGDMALRGGDLREHVFGPEGAR
;
A
#
# COMPACT_ATOMS: atom_id res chain seq x y z
N MET A 1 21.01 7.78 -12.67
CA MET A 1 20.44 6.79 -11.74
C MET A 1 19.40 7.50 -10.91
N SER A 2 18.12 7.14 -10.99
CA SER A 2 17.10 7.77 -10.15
C SER A 2 17.40 7.44 -8.68
N THR A 3 17.55 8.47 -7.84
CA THR A 3 17.81 8.38 -6.39
C THR A 3 16.52 8.32 -5.58
N ALA A 4 15.35 8.28 -6.24
CA ALA A 4 14.08 8.20 -5.54
C ALA A 4 13.94 6.86 -4.81
N PRO A 5 13.44 6.85 -3.55
CA PRO A 5 13.14 5.61 -2.85
C PRO A 5 12.11 4.81 -3.64
N TRP A 6 12.31 3.49 -3.73
CA TRP A 6 11.36 2.59 -4.38
C TRP A 6 9.96 2.71 -3.77
N SER A 7 8.94 2.72 -4.63
CA SER A 7 7.52 2.63 -4.30
C SER A 7 6.85 1.54 -5.16
N PRO A 8 5.81 0.86 -4.64
CA PRO A 8 5.02 -0.08 -5.44
C PRO A 8 4.30 0.63 -6.58
N GLU A 9 4.15 -0.07 -7.70
CA GLU A 9 3.33 0.39 -8.82
C GLU A 9 1.85 0.27 -8.47
N LEU A 10 1.06 1.26 -8.90
CA LEU A 10 -0.39 1.29 -8.72
C LEU A 10 -1.07 0.89 -10.02
N GLU A 11 -1.81 -0.22 -10.01
CA GLU A 11 -2.56 -0.74 -11.15
C GLU A 11 -4.07 -0.62 -10.92
N LEU A 12 -4.79 -0.18 -11.95
CA LEU A 12 -6.25 -0.18 -12.00
C LEU A 12 -6.73 -1.25 -12.99
N ASP A 13 -7.62 -2.12 -12.51
CA ASP A 13 -8.34 -3.10 -13.31
C ASP A 13 -9.85 -2.81 -13.19
N VAL A 14 -10.48 -2.41 -14.30
CA VAL A 14 -11.92 -2.09 -14.38
C VAL A 14 -12.65 -3.27 -15.02
N ARG A 15 -13.69 -3.76 -14.35
CA ARG A 15 -14.50 -4.91 -14.73
C ARG A 15 -15.96 -4.51 -14.78
N ASP A 16 -16.78 -5.36 -15.40
CA ASP A 16 -18.22 -5.13 -15.52
C ASP A 16 -18.94 -5.04 -14.15
N ASP A 17 -18.36 -5.64 -13.11
CA ASP A 17 -18.90 -5.68 -11.74
C ASP A 17 -18.17 -4.75 -10.74
N GLY A 18 -17.20 -3.96 -11.20
CA GLY A 18 -16.54 -2.95 -10.37
C GLY A 18 -15.08 -2.70 -10.71
N CYS A 19 -14.36 -2.11 -9.75
CA CYS A 19 -12.96 -1.73 -9.87
C CYS A 19 -12.11 -2.52 -8.89
N ARG A 20 -10.89 -2.85 -9.32
CA ARG A 20 -9.81 -3.34 -8.47
C ARG A 20 -8.60 -2.42 -8.60
N LEU A 21 -8.11 -1.94 -7.47
CA LEU A 21 -6.91 -1.11 -7.38
C LEU A 21 -5.83 -1.88 -6.63
N ALA A 22 -4.65 -2.04 -7.22
CA ALA A 22 -3.60 -2.88 -6.66
C ALA A 22 -2.29 -2.10 -6.51
N LEU A 23 -1.68 -2.21 -5.32
CA LEU A 23 -0.26 -1.96 -5.13
C LEU A 23 0.48 -3.26 -5.42
N VAL A 24 1.14 -3.33 -6.58
CA VAL A 24 1.70 -4.57 -7.11
C VAL A 24 2.66 -5.21 -6.11
N GLY A 25 2.37 -6.47 -5.74
CA GLY A 25 3.16 -7.23 -4.76
C GLY A 25 2.97 -6.81 -3.30
N VAL A 26 2.00 -5.94 -2.99
CA VAL A 26 1.73 -5.45 -1.63
C VAL A 26 0.30 -5.77 -1.19
N ALA A 27 -0.70 -5.16 -1.83
CA ALA A 27 -2.10 -5.27 -1.44
C ALA A 27 -3.02 -4.88 -2.61
N HIS A 28 -4.30 -5.23 -2.52
CA HIS A 28 -5.30 -4.73 -3.46
C HIS A 28 -6.61 -4.41 -2.74
N GLY A 29 -7.28 -3.38 -3.22
CA GLY A 29 -8.64 -3.00 -2.86
C GLY A 29 -9.62 -3.26 -4.00
N SER A 30 -10.90 -3.47 -3.68
CA SER A 30 -11.95 -3.69 -4.66
C SER A 30 -13.27 -3.08 -4.20
N GLY A 31 -14.09 -2.65 -5.15
CA GLY A 31 -15.40 -2.08 -4.88
C GLY A 31 -16.14 -1.70 -6.17
N PRO A 32 -17.45 -1.42 -6.11
CA PRO A 32 -18.22 -1.07 -7.30
C PRO A 32 -17.79 0.28 -7.91
N THR A 33 -17.07 1.11 -7.15
CA THR A 33 -16.47 2.35 -7.63
C THR A 33 -14.96 2.40 -7.41
N LEU A 34 -14.26 3.25 -8.17
CA LEU A 34 -12.83 3.52 -7.96
C LEU A 34 -12.55 4.05 -6.54
N GLN A 35 -13.46 4.88 -6.00
CA GLN A 35 -13.32 5.44 -4.66
C GLN A 35 -13.40 4.36 -3.58
N GLU A 36 -14.34 3.41 -3.69
CA GLU A 36 -14.46 2.31 -2.74
C GLU A 36 -13.30 1.33 -2.86
N ALA A 37 -12.86 1.01 -4.08
CA ALA A 37 -11.66 0.21 -4.30
C ALA A 37 -10.42 0.89 -3.69
N GLY A 38 -10.30 2.21 -3.80
CA GLY A 38 -9.26 2.99 -3.15
C GLY A 38 -9.32 2.95 -1.63
N ASN A 39 -10.51 3.08 -1.04
CA ASN A 39 -10.67 3.02 0.42
C ASN A 39 -10.35 1.62 0.97
N ASP A 40 -10.85 0.56 0.32
CA ASP A 40 -10.55 -0.83 0.70
C ASP A 40 -9.04 -1.13 0.60
N LEU A 41 -8.36 -0.59 -0.43
CA LEU A 41 -6.89 -0.68 -0.55
C LEU A 41 -6.19 0.00 0.64
N LEU A 42 -6.60 1.22 0.99
CA LEU A 42 -6.00 1.99 2.08
C LEU A 42 -6.20 1.30 3.45
N ASP A 43 -7.38 0.75 3.72
CA ASP A 43 -7.69 0.05 4.97
C ASP A 43 -6.80 -1.19 5.15
N LYS A 44 -6.69 -2.01 4.09
CA LYS A 44 -5.79 -3.17 4.08
C LYS A 44 -4.34 -2.77 4.24
N LEU A 45 -3.91 -1.72 3.52
CA LEU A 45 -2.55 -1.20 3.60
C LEU A 45 -2.22 -0.70 5.01
N PHE A 46 -3.13 0.02 5.67
CA PHE A 46 -2.97 0.47 7.05
C PHE A 46 -2.74 -0.71 7.98
N GLY A 47 -3.61 -1.73 7.91
CA GLY A 47 -3.49 -2.95 8.72
C GLY A 47 -2.14 -3.65 8.55
N ILE A 48 -1.71 -3.86 7.30
CA ILE A 48 -0.42 -4.50 6.99
C ILE A 48 0.74 -3.66 7.49
N SER A 49 0.75 -2.36 7.21
CA SER A 49 1.86 -1.46 7.55
C SER A 49 2.03 -1.28 9.06
N VAL A 50 0.92 -1.17 9.80
CA VAL A 50 0.94 -1.10 11.27
C VAL A 50 1.45 -2.42 11.86
N ALA A 51 1.02 -3.56 11.33
CA ALA A 51 1.52 -4.86 11.77
C ALA A 51 3.04 -5.00 11.54
N VAL A 52 3.52 -4.62 10.35
CA VAL A 52 4.95 -4.60 10.02
C VAL A 52 5.72 -3.67 10.98
N ARG A 53 5.22 -2.46 11.25
CA ARG A 53 5.89 -1.52 12.16
C ARG A 53 5.97 -2.05 13.59
N ARG A 54 4.90 -2.69 14.09
CA ARG A 54 4.82 -3.28 15.43
C ARG A 54 5.67 -4.55 15.59
N SER A 55 6.03 -5.21 14.50
CA SER A 55 6.95 -6.36 14.54
C SER A 55 8.37 -6.02 15.04
N ALA A 56 8.69 -4.72 15.19
CA ALA A 56 10.01 -4.21 15.57
C ALA A 56 11.13 -4.68 14.61
N GLY A 57 10.81 -4.83 13.32
CA GLY A 57 11.75 -5.30 12.31
C GLY A 57 11.93 -6.81 12.28
N ARG A 58 11.20 -7.58 13.11
CA ARG A 58 11.16 -9.04 13.01
C ARG A 58 10.32 -9.44 11.82
N ARG A 59 10.99 -9.70 10.70
CA ARG A 59 10.38 -10.29 9.51
C ARG A 59 9.83 -11.68 9.85
N PRO A 60 8.54 -11.97 9.60
CA PRO A 60 8.03 -13.31 9.81
C PRO A 60 8.80 -14.30 8.93
N PRO A 61 9.07 -15.54 9.39
CA PRO A 61 9.92 -16.52 8.70
C PRO A 61 9.26 -17.12 7.45
N VAL A 62 8.21 -16.50 6.90
CA VAL A 62 7.46 -16.98 5.75
C VAL A 62 8.41 -17.09 4.55
N ARG A 63 8.65 -18.34 4.15
CA ARG A 63 9.43 -18.68 2.96
C ARG A 63 8.67 -18.24 1.73
N GLY A 64 9.29 -17.35 0.96
CA GLY A 64 8.78 -16.87 -0.32
C GLY A 64 8.22 -15.46 -0.23
N VAL A 65 8.80 -14.56 -1.02
CA VAL A 65 8.12 -13.35 -1.51
C VAL A 65 7.90 -12.23 -0.48
N HIS A 66 8.98 -11.74 0.15
CA HIS A 66 9.02 -10.29 0.45
C HIS A 66 10.32 -9.73 -0.07
N ARG A 67 10.23 -8.98 -1.17
CA ARG A 67 11.35 -8.20 -1.67
C ARG A 67 11.74 -7.18 -0.58
N PRO A 68 13.03 -6.99 -0.25
CA PRO A 68 13.46 -6.08 0.82
C PRO A 68 12.88 -4.67 0.70
N GLU A 69 12.71 -4.19 -0.53
CA GLU A 69 12.10 -2.90 -0.85
C GLU A 69 10.64 -2.80 -0.40
N VAL A 70 9.84 -3.87 -0.58
CA VAL A 70 8.44 -3.94 -0.11
C VAL A 70 8.39 -3.84 1.42
N TRP A 71 9.26 -4.57 2.10
CA TRP A 71 9.32 -4.55 3.57
C TRP A 71 9.71 -3.17 4.09
N LEU A 72 10.76 -2.57 3.53
CA LEU A 72 11.22 -1.24 3.92
C LEU A 72 10.16 -0.16 3.63
N TRP A 73 9.44 -0.28 2.51
CA TRP A 73 8.33 0.60 2.19
C TRP A 73 7.21 0.47 3.22
N LEU A 74 6.69 -0.75 3.48
CA LEU A 74 5.67 -1.00 4.50
C LEU A 74 6.07 -0.54 5.90
N TRP A 75 7.35 -0.70 6.27
CA TRP A 75 7.86 -0.22 7.55
C TRP A 75 7.80 1.30 7.66
N ARG A 76 8.20 2.03 6.60
CA ARG A 76 8.11 3.50 6.55
C ARG A 76 6.65 3.98 6.53
N THR A 77 5.82 3.32 5.73
CA THR A 77 4.37 3.59 5.66
C THR A 77 3.72 3.39 7.02
N GLY A 78 4.12 2.36 7.78
CA GLY A 78 3.64 2.12 9.13
C GLY A 78 4.10 3.17 10.15
N ASP A 79 5.34 3.67 10.04
CA ASP A 79 5.80 4.80 10.86
C ASP A 79 5.00 6.07 10.59
N MET A 80 4.77 6.38 9.32
CA MET A 80 3.96 7.52 8.88
C MET A 80 2.51 7.39 9.38
N ALA A 81 1.87 6.23 9.17
CA ALA A 81 0.49 6.00 9.58
C ALA A 81 0.29 6.14 11.11
N LEU A 82 1.24 5.62 11.91
CA LEU A 82 1.17 5.76 13.38
C LEU A 82 1.41 7.18 13.87
N ARG A 83 2.05 8.04 13.07
CA ARG A 83 2.20 9.48 13.35
C ARG A 83 1.02 10.32 12.85
N GLY A 84 -0.01 9.69 12.27
CA GLY A 84 -1.17 10.39 11.70
C GLY A 84 -0.91 11.00 10.33
N GLY A 85 0.08 10.52 9.57
CA GLY A 85 0.30 10.96 8.19
C GLY A 85 -0.74 10.41 7.21
N ASP A 86 -0.89 11.08 6.06
CA ASP A 86 -1.91 10.77 5.07
C ASP A 86 -1.48 9.61 4.15
N LEU A 87 -2.09 8.44 4.33
CA LEU A 87 -1.89 7.29 3.46
C LEU A 87 -2.42 7.51 2.04
N ARG A 88 -3.45 8.33 1.87
CA ARG A 88 -4.05 8.61 0.58
C ARG A 88 -3.07 9.39 -0.31
N GLU A 89 -2.52 10.47 0.22
CA GLU A 89 -1.48 11.26 -0.46
C GLU A 89 -0.22 10.40 -0.73
N HIS A 90 0.16 9.56 0.22
CA HIS A 90 1.32 8.69 0.08
C HIS A 90 1.18 7.65 -1.06
N VAL A 91 -0.03 7.12 -1.27
CA VAL A 91 -0.30 6.04 -2.24
C VAL A 91 -0.70 6.60 -3.61
N PHE A 92 -1.52 7.65 -3.64
CA PHE A 92 -2.07 8.21 -4.88
C PHE A 92 -1.37 9.50 -5.33
N GLY A 93 -0.38 9.97 -4.57
CA GLY A 93 0.29 11.23 -4.82
C GLY A 93 -0.54 12.46 -4.37
N PRO A 94 0.04 13.67 -4.47
CA PRO A 94 -0.64 14.92 -4.10
C PRO A 94 -1.88 15.20 -4.96
N GLU A 95 -2.04 14.50 -6.09
CA GLU A 95 -3.13 14.65 -7.04
C GLU A 95 -4.15 13.50 -7.03
N GLY A 96 -4.22 12.68 -5.97
CA GLY A 96 -5.22 11.60 -5.83
C GLY A 96 -6.70 12.05 -5.81
N ALA A 97 -7.02 13.23 -6.35
CA ALA A 97 -8.26 13.99 -6.33
C ALA A 97 -8.62 14.67 -7.67
N ARG A 98 -8.23 14.13 -8.82
CA ARG A 98 -8.83 14.52 -10.12
C ARG A 98 -9.30 13.32 -10.92
#